data_AF-A0A945YXD0-F1
#
_entry.id   AF-A0A945YXD0-F1
#
_cell.length_a   1.000
_cell.length_b   1.000
_cell.length_c   1.000
_cell.angle_alpha   90.00
_cell.angle_beta   90.00
_cell.angle_gamma   90.00
#
_symmetry.space_group_name_H-M   'P 1'
#
loop_
_entity.id
_entity.type
_entity.pdbx_description
1 polymer ?
#
loop_
_entity_poly.entity_id
_entity_poly.type
_entity_poly.pdbx_seq_one_letter_code
_entity_poly.pdbx_strand_id
1 'polypeptide(L)' 'FGLVIDKADFFRKEVFRLSDGNPSAIREICQYAGRDEYKVGSEIKFRLLNLDRKIDALKL' A
#
# COMPACT_ATOMS: atom_id res chain seq x y z
N PHE A 1 3.46 -15.54 24.09
CA PHE A 1 2.43 -15.09 23.13
C PHE A 1 3.12 -14.47 21.93
N GLY A 2 3.46 -15.27 20.93
CA GLY A 2 4.11 -14.80 19.70
C GLY A 2 3.05 -14.55 18.63
N LEU A 3 2.54 -13.32 18.56
CA LEU A 3 1.63 -12.94 17.49
C LEU A 3 2.49 -12.60 16.27
N VAL A 4 2.73 -13.59 15.40
CA VAL A 4 3.25 -13.36 14.06
C VAL A 4 2.12 -12.72 13.27
N ILE A 5 1.93 -11.41 13.45
CA ILE A 5 1.06 -10.62 12.60
C ILE A 5 1.74 -10.62 11.23
N ASP A 6 1.18 -11.43 10.34
CA ASP A 6 1.66 -11.59 8.98
C ASP A 6 1.76 -10.22 8.28
N LYS A 7 2.78 -10.02 7.43
CA LYS A 7 2.99 -8.76 6.70
C LYS A 7 1.75 -8.33 5.91
N ALA A 8 0.91 -9.28 5.52
CA ALA A 8 -0.38 -9.02 4.88
C ALA A 8 -1.37 -8.24 5.77
N ASP A 9 -1.39 -8.50 7.07
CA ASP A 9 -2.28 -7.80 8.01
C ASP A 9 -1.84 -6.35 8.24
N PHE A 10 -0.52 -6.15 8.33
CA PHE A 10 0.07 -4.80 8.36
C PHE A 10 -0.21 -4.03 7.07
N PHE A 11 -0.05 -4.68 5.91
CA PHE A 11 -0.41 -4.12 4.61
C PHE A 11 -1.87 -3.68 4.58
N ARG A 12 -2.79 -4.56 5.00
CA ARG A 12 -4.22 -4.27 5.01
C ARG A 12 -4.57 -3.07 5.91
N LYS A 13 -3.97 -2.96 7.09
CA LYS A 13 -4.18 -1.81 8.00
C LYS A 13 -3.68 -0.51 7.38
N GLU A 14 -2.50 -0.51 6.75
CA GLU A 14 -1.93 0.68 6.12
C GLU A 14 -2.72 1.10 4.88
N VAL A 15 -3.15 0.15 4.02
CA VAL A 15 -4.05 0.46 2.89
C VAL A 15 -5.32 1.13 3.42
N PHE A 16 -5.98 0.51 4.40
CA PHE A 16 -7.26 0.99 4.90
C PHE A 16 -7.16 2.38 5.53
N ARG A 17 -6.07 2.64 6.26
CA ARG A 17 -5.75 3.94 6.86
C ARG A 17 -5.51 5.02 5.79
N LEU A 18 -4.77 4.70 4.73
CA LEU A 18 -4.44 5.65 3.66
C LEU A 18 -5.60 5.92 2.70
N SER A 19 -6.48 4.94 2.55
CA SER A 19 -7.67 5.08 1.71
C SER A 19 -8.84 5.73 2.43
N ASP A 20 -8.78 5.92 3.75
CA ASP A 20 -9.93 6.34 4.58
C ASP A 20 -11.17 5.45 4.33
N GLY A 21 -10.95 4.15 4.14
CA GLY A 21 -12.01 3.21 3.74
C GLY A 21 -12.58 3.38 2.32
N ASN A 22 -12.07 4.30 1.49
CA ASN A 22 -12.55 4.52 0.12
C ASN A 22 -12.18 3.33 -0.80
N PRO A 23 -13.16 2.61 -1.37
CA PRO A 23 -12.91 1.43 -2.20
C PRO A 23 -12.06 1.70 -3.45
N SER A 24 -12.21 2.86 -4.07
CA SER A 24 -11.44 3.25 -5.26
C SER A 24 -9.97 3.46 -4.91
N ALA A 25 -9.70 4.15 -3.80
CA ALA A 25 -8.33 4.35 -3.31
C ALA A 25 -7.68 3.03 -2.87
N ILE A 26 -8.45 2.13 -2.23
CA ILE A 26 -7.97 0.77 -1.89
C ILE A 26 -7.55 0.03 -3.16
N ARG A 27 -8.40 0.04 -4.20
CA ARG A 27 -8.13 -0.64 -5.46
C ARG A 27 -6.88 -0.09 -6.14
N GLU A 28 -6.74 1.23 -6.19
CA GLU A 28 -5.57 1.92 -6.73
C GLU A 28 -4.29 1.52 -5.98
N ILE A 29 -4.29 1.62 -4.65
CA ILE A 29 -3.15 1.26 -3.81
C ILE A 29 -2.74 -0.21 -4.02
N CYS A 30 -3.72 -1.12 -4.11
CA CYS A 30 -3.45 -2.54 -4.39
C CYS A 30 -2.86 -2.77 -5.79
N GLN A 31 -3.29 -2.01 -6.80
CA GLN A 31 -2.71 -2.09 -8.15
C GLN A 31 -1.26 -1.62 -8.17
N TYR A 32 -0.95 -0.50 -7.51
CA TYR A 32 0.44 -0.05 -7.36
C TYR A 32 1.26 -1.08 -6.59
N ALA A 33 0.75 -1.63 -5.48
CA ALA A 33 1.43 -2.62 -4.67
C ALA A 33 1.74 -3.93 -5.42
N GLY A 34 1.01 -4.20 -6.52
CA GLY A 34 1.27 -5.30 -7.42
C GLY A 34 2.56 -5.17 -8.23
N ARG A 35 3.08 -3.95 -8.44
CA ARG A 35 4.29 -3.70 -9.24
C ARG A 35 5.56 -4.05 -8.46
N ASP A 36 6.52 -4.68 -9.14
CA ASP A 36 7.78 -5.14 -8.55
C ASP A 36 8.63 -4.02 -7.95
N GLU A 37 8.53 -2.80 -8.48
CA GLU A 37 9.26 -1.61 -7.98
C GLU A 37 8.95 -1.28 -6.50
N TYR A 38 7.75 -1.68 -6.02
CA TYR A 38 7.33 -1.48 -4.64
C TYR A 38 7.51 -2.72 -3.78
N LYS A 39 7.93 -3.85 -4.34
CA LYS A 39 8.17 -5.12 -3.63
C LYS A 39 9.66 -5.30 -3.37
N VAL A 40 10.04 -5.48 -2.10
CA VAL A 40 11.42 -5.84 -1.72
C VAL A 40 11.38 -7.10 -0.87
N GLY A 41 11.75 -8.22 -1.49
CA GLY A 41 11.58 -9.54 -0.88
C GLY A 41 10.10 -9.82 -0.58
N SER A 42 9.77 -10.00 0.70
CA SER A 42 8.39 -10.19 1.18
C SER A 42 7.73 -8.90 1.69
N GLU A 43 8.35 -7.73 1.49
CA GLU A 43 7.87 -6.44 1.97
C GLU A 43 7.39 -5.56 0.85
N ILE A 44 6.38 -4.74 1.14
CA ILE A 44 5.92 -3.69 0.23
C ILE A 44 6.36 -2.35 0.80
N LYS A 45 7.12 -1.59 0.02
CA LYS A 45 7.59 -0.24 0.36
C LYS A 45 6.46 0.78 0.26
N PHE A 46 5.53 0.72 1.21
CA PHE A 46 4.33 1.58 1.24
C PHE A 46 4.61 3.08 1.19
N ARG A 47 5.67 3.54 1.85
CA ARG A 47 6.02 4.97 1.84
C ARG A 47 6.35 5.46 0.44
N LEU A 48 7.08 4.65 -0.34
CA LEU A 48 7.42 4.95 -1.73
C LEU A 48 6.17 4.92 -2.60
N LEU A 49 5.38 3.85 -2.48
CA LEU A 49 4.10 3.70 -3.18
C LEU A 49 3.17 4.90 -2.95
N ASN A 50 2.98 5.30 -1.69
CA ASN A 50 2.09 6.42 -1.36
C ASN A 50 2.64 7.75 -1.85
N LEU A 51 3.97 7.92 -1.92
CA LEU A 51 4.60 9.11 -2.47
C LEU A 51 4.34 9.20 -3.97
N ASP A 52 4.61 8.12 -4.72
CA ASP A 52 4.40 8.09 -6.17
C ASP A 52 2.94 8.28 -6.54
N ARG A 53 2.03 7.61 -5.82
CA ARG A 53 0.58 7.78 -5.98
C ARG A 53 0.14 9.25 -5.80
N LYS A 54 0.69 9.94 -4.79
CA LYS A 54 0.39 11.37 -4.57
C LYS A 54 0.98 12.24 -5.67
N ILE A 55 2.18 11.93 -6.16
CA ILE A 55 2.80 12.66 -7.27
C ILE A 55 1.98 12.49 -8.54
N ASP A 56 1.56 11.27 -8.87
CA ASP A 56 0.73 11.00 -10.04
C ASP A 56 -0.65 11.67 -9.94
N ALA A 57 -1.26 11.71 -8.75
CA ALA A 57 -2.50 12.45 -8.51
C ALA A 57 -2.34 13.98 -8.69
N LEU A 58 -1.13 14.53 -8.52
CA LEU A 58 -0.82 15.95 -8.71
C LEU A 58 -0.39 16.30 -10.14
N LYS A 59 -0.13 15.30 -11.00
CA LYS A 59 0.18 15.51 -12.42
C LYS A 59 -1.08 15.67 -13.29
N LEU A 60 -2.26 15.47 -12.70
CA LEU A 60 -3.56 15.84 -13.27
C LEU A 60 -3.85 17.33 -13.01
#